data_AF-A0A843GSJ3-F1
#
_entry.id   AF-A0A843GSJ3-F1
#
_cell.length_a   1.000
_cell.length_b   1.000
_cell.length_c   1.000
_cell.angle_alpha   90.00
_cell.angle_beta   90.00
_cell.angle_gamma   90.00
#
_symmetry.space_group_name_H-M   'P 1'
#
loop_
_entity.id
_entity.type
_entity.pdbx_description
1 polymer ?
#
loop_
_entity_poly.entity_id
_entity_poly.type
_entity_poly.pdbx_seq_one_letter_code
_entity_poly.pdbx_strand_id
1 'polypeptide(L)'
;MKRSTKFYRKNEREVMASLGLKPTKNSGSGWIEKEDGQNEYLICQLKSTDAQSITVKQKDIRILENNAAVAHKVPIFAIQFLNTGEIWLMAKPADFTSVSEFINTGEIESSDLGITELPEWEESVKEQKVIKSSGDARKNFYEELDKKYDRTKSAR
;
A
#
# COMPACT_ATOMS: atom_id res chain seq x y z
N MET A 1 2.72 28.10 -16.33
CA MET A 1 2.66 28.49 -14.90
C MET A 1 2.56 27.21 -14.07
N LYS A 2 3.51 26.92 -13.17
CA LYS A 2 3.43 25.71 -12.33
C LYS A 2 2.33 25.90 -11.26
N ARG A 3 1.41 24.95 -11.16
CA ARG A 3 0.37 24.93 -10.12
C ARG A 3 1.02 24.84 -8.72
N SER A 4 0.39 25.44 -7.72
CA SER A 4 0.90 25.42 -6.34
C SER A 4 0.59 24.10 -5.64
N THR A 5 1.37 23.71 -4.63
CA THR A 5 1.09 22.51 -3.81
C THR A 5 -0.29 22.58 -3.13
N LYS A 6 -0.76 23.80 -2.81
CA LYS A 6 -2.10 24.04 -2.26
C LYS A 6 -3.20 23.66 -3.26
N PHE A 7 -2.97 23.85 -4.56
CA PHE A 7 -3.88 23.41 -5.61
C PHE A 7 -3.99 21.89 -5.63
N TYR A 8 -2.86 21.17 -5.66
CA TYR A 8 -2.86 19.71 -5.71
C TYR A 8 -3.57 19.08 -4.51
N ARG A 9 -3.31 19.56 -3.29
CA ARG A 9 -4.00 19.07 -2.09
C ARG A 9 -5.50 19.37 -2.09
N LYS A 10 -5.91 20.52 -2.63
CA LYS A 10 -7.33 20.86 -2.77
C LYS A 10 -7.99 19.94 -3.81
N ASN A 11 -7.32 19.72 -4.93
CA ASN A 11 -7.78 18.87 -6.02
C ASN A 11 -7.89 17.40 -5.58
N GLU A 12 -6.89 16.84 -4.90
CA GLU A 12 -6.94 15.49 -4.33
C GLU A 12 -8.19 15.29 -3.48
N ARG A 13 -8.44 16.23 -2.56
CA ARG A 13 -9.62 16.21 -1.69
C ARG A 13 -10.93 16.24 -2.47
N GLU A 14 -10.99 17.04 -3.54
CA GLU A 14 -12.18 17.18 -4.39
C GLU A 14 -12.42 15.93 -5.25
N VAL A 15 -11.36 15.36 -5.81
CA VAL A 15 -11.43 14.13 -6.62
C VAL A 15 -11.85 12.95 -5.75
N MET A 16 -11.25 12.77 -4.57
CA MET A 16 -11.66 11.71 -3.64
C MET A 16 -13.13 11.86 -3.22
N ALA A 17 -13.56 13.09 -2.90
CA ALA A 17 -14.96 13.35 -2.57
C ALA A 17 -15.90 13.05 -3.76
N SER A 18 -15.52 13.37 -5.00
CA SER A 18 -16.32 13.03 -6.18
C SER A 18 -16.44 11.53 -6.45
N LEU A 19 -15.45 10.75 -5.99
CA LEU A 19 -15.45 9.29 -6.05
C LEU A 19 -16.17 8.65 -4.86
N GLY A 20 -16.79 9.44 -3.97
CA GLY A 20 -17.46 8.94 -2.77
C GLY A 20 -16.49 8.46 -1.67
N LEU A 21 -15.22 8.86 -1.74
CA LEU A 21 -14.18 8.47 -0.79
C LEU A 21 -13.91 9.59 0.22
N LYS A 22 -13.53 9.22 1.44
CA LYS A 22 -13.06 10.19 2.43
C LYS A 22 -11.57 10.47 2.17
N PRO A 23 -11.20 11.72 1.86
CA PRO A 23 -9.81 12.08 1.64
C PRO A 23 -9.00 12.01 2.94
N THR A 24 -7.80 11.47 2.83
CA THR A 24 -6.90 11.22 3.96
C THR A 24 -6.28 12.54 4.45
N LYS A 25 -6.19 12.76 5.77
CA LYS A 25 -5.83 14.11 6.30
C LYS A 25 -4.38 14.54 6.10
N ASN A 26 -3.48 13.63 5.74
CA ASN A 26 -2.13 13.95 5.26
C ASN A 26 -1.40 12.65 4.88
N SER A 27 -0.94 12.56 3.64
CA SER A 27 0.03 11.56 3.18
C SER A 27 1.37 11.76 3.90
N GLY A 28 1.48 11.26 5.14
CA GLY A 28 2.70 11.35 5.96
C GLY A 28 2.50 11.28 7.47
N SER A 29 1.28 11.39 7.99
CA SER A 29 1.03 11.39 9.44
C SER A 29 0.16 10.21 9.85
N GLY A 30 0.81 9.06 10.06
CA GLY A 30 0.26 7.94 10.83
C GLY A 30 0.28 6.59 10.15
N TRP A 31 0.31 5.54 10.98
CA TRP A 31 0.01 4.16 10.61
C TRP A 31 -1.48 3.94 10.24
N ILE A 32 -2.34 4.90 10.58
CA ILE A 32 -3.80 4.74 10.67
C ILE A 32 -4.51 5.02 9.33
N GLU A 33 -3.98 5.95 8.54
CA GLU A 33 -4.66 6.49 7.36
C GLU A 33 -3.66 6.45 6.18
N LYS A 34 -3.87 5.53 5.23
CA LYS A 34 -2.96 5.24 4.11
C LYS A 34 -3.54 5.77 2.79
N GLU A 35 -2.68 6.04 1.81
CA GLU A 35 -3.11 6.53 0.48
C GLU A 35 -3.93 7.84 0.52
N ASP A 36 -4.48 8.25 -0.62
CA ASP A 36 -5.05 9.60 -0.82
C ASP A 36 -6.53 9.69 -0.43
N GLY A 37 -7.27 8.59 -0.51
CA GLY A 37 -8.64 8.51 0.00
C GLY A 37 -9.11 7.09 0.26
N GLN A 38 -10.01 6.93 1.23
CA GLN A 38 -10.55 5.64 1.62
C GLN A 38 -12.02 5.73 2.01
N ASN A 39 -12.75 4.63 1.94
CA ASN A 39 -14.00 4.44 2.66
C ASN A 39 -13.99 3.08 3.36
N GLU A 40 -15.15 2.52 3.69
CA GLU A 40 -15.25 1.21 4.33
C GLU A 40 -14.80 0.06 3.43
N TYR A 41 -15.05 0.16 2.13
CA TYR A 41 -14.87 -0.94 1.17
C TYR A 41 -13.67 -0.78 0.23
N LEU A 42 -13.22 0.45 0.01
CA LEU A 42 -12.27 0.86 -1.00
C LEU A 42 -11.13 1.67 -0.40
N ILE A 43 -9.94 1.47 -0.96
CA ILE A 43 -8.78 2.33 -0.75
C ILE A 43 -8.29 2.82 -2.10
N CYS A 44 -8.07 4.12 -2.23
CA CYS A 44 -7.70 4.74 -3.48
C CYS A 44 -6.40 5.53 -3.37
N GLN A 45 -5.53 5.31 -4.34
CA GLN A 45 -4.38 6.16 -4.60
C GLN A 45 -4.66 7.02 -5.83
N LEU A 46 -4.38 8.33 -5.76
CA LEU A 46 -4.59 9.27 -6.84
C LEU A 46 -3.26 9.76 -7.41
N LYS A 47 -3.16 9.76 -8.73
CA LYS A 47 -2.05 10.39 -9.44
C LYS A 47 -2.57 11.41 -10.43
N SER A 48 -2.27 12.68 -10.17
CA SER A 48 -2.67 13.80 -11.04
C SER A 48 -1.50 14.29 -11.88
N THR A 49 -1.76 14.63 -13.15
CA THR A 49 -0.75 15.22 -14.04
C THR A 49 -1.34 16.32 -14.92
N ASP A 50 -0.53 17.31 -15.25
CA ASP A 50 -0.84 18.35 -16.24
C ASP A 50 -0.41 17.95 -17.66
N ALA A 51 0.43 16.93 -17.77
CA ALA A 51 0.95 16.44 -19.04
C ALA A 51 -0.03 15.46 -19.71
N GLN A 52 0.13 15.26 -21.02
CA GLN A 52 -0.63 14.25 -21.78
C GLN A 52 -0.20 12.80 -21.48
N SER A 53 0.73 12.61 -20.55
CA SER A 53 1.25 11.31 -20.16
C SER A 53 1.44 11.25 -18.65
N ILE A 54 1.26 10.05 -18.10
CA ILE A 54 1.55 9.76 -16.71
C ILE A 54 2.24 8.40 -16.61
N THR A 55 3.19 8.27 -15.69
CA THR A 55 3.88 7.01 -15.43
C THR A 55 3.41 6.44 -14.11
N VAL A 56 2.88 5.22 -14.14
CA VAL A 56 2.54 4.45 -12.95
C VAL A 56 3.66 3.43 -12.72
N LYS A 57 4.25 3.43 -11.52
CA LYS A 57 5.28 2.45 -11.17
C LYS A 57 4.61 1.22 -10.59
N GLN A 58 5.09 0.04 -10.98
CA GLN A 58 4.62 -1.22 -10.40
C GLN A 58 4.77 -1.25 -8.88
N LYS A 59 5.84 -0.64 -8.34
CA LYS A 59 6.05 -0.49 -6.89
C LYS A 59 4.87 0.20 -6.21
N ASP A 60 4.34 1.27 -6.80
CA ASP A 60 3.24 2.05 -6.22
C ASP A 60 1.97 1.17 -6.17
N ILE A 61 1.68 0.44 -7.26
CA ILE A 61 0.57 -0.53 -7.32
C ILE A 61 0.70 -1.61 -6.24
N ARG A 62 1.89 -2.20 -6.06
CA ARG A 62 2.10 -3.24 -5.03
C ARG A 62 1.95 -2.72 -3.61
N ILE A 63 2.30 -1.46 -3.37
CA ILE A 63 2.10 -0.81 -2.06
C ILE A 63 0.60 -0.63 -1.81
N LEU A 64 -0.14 -0.13 -2.79
CA LEU A 64 -1.59 0.00 -2.71
C LEU A 64 -2.26 -1.35 -2.44
N GLU A 65 -1.89 -2.40 -3.16
CA GLU A 65 -2.42 -3.76 -2.95
C GLU A 65 -2.14 -4.28 -1.53
N ASN A 66 -0.94 -4.05 -1.01
CA ASN A 66 -0.59 -4.48 0.34
C ASN A 66 -1.41 -3.71 1.39
N ASN A 67 -1.50 -2.39 1.25
CA ASN A 67 -2.31 -1.55 2.14
C ASN A 67 -3.80 -1.94 2.08
N ALA A 68 -4.32 -2.24 0.90
CA ALA A 68 -5.65 -2.79 0.68
C ALA A 68 -5.87 -4.12 1.40
N ALA A 69 -4.94 -5.07 1.24
CA ALA A 69 -5.02 -6.38 1.90
C ALA A 69 -5.01 -6.26 3.43
N VAL A 70 -4.15 -5.40 3.99
CA VAL A 70 -4.08 -5.14 5.43
C VAL A 70 -5.35 -4.45 5.95
N ALA A 71 -5.94 -3.57 5.15
CA ALA A 71 -7.16 -2.84 5.50
C ALA A 71 -8.46 -3.63 5.20
N HIS A 72 -8.37 -4.80 4.55
CA HIS A 72 -9.49 -5.56 4.01
C HIS A 72 -10.38 -4.74 3.07
N LYS A 73 -9.76 -3.98 2.15
CA LYS A 73 -10.43 -3.10 1.18
C LYS A 73 -10.01 -3.43 -0.24
N VAL A 74 -10.83 -3.07 -1.21
CA VAL A 74 -10.49 -3.20 -2.64
C VAL A 74 -9.55 -2.06 -3.07
N PRO A 75 -8.41 -2.36 -3.70
CA PRO A 75 -7.48 -1.35 -4.18
C PRO A 75 -7.96 -0.71 -5.50
N ILE A 76 -8.04 0.62 -5.52
CA ILE A 76 -8.31 1.39 -6.73
C ILE A 76 -7.18 2.39 -6.98
N PHE A 77 -6.72 2.46 -8.23
CA PHE A 77 -5.76 3.46 -8.64
C PHE A 77 -6.44 4.48 -9.57
N ALA A 78 -6.56 5.73 -9.12
CA ALA A 78 -7.13 6.82 -9.88
C ALA A 78 -6.03 7.62 -10.59
N ILE A 79 -6.25 7.91 -11.87
CA ILE A 79 -5.40 8.75 -12.70
C ILE A 79 -6.20 9.96 -13.13
N GLN A 80 -5.70 11.16 -12.87
CA GLN A 80 -6.34 12.39 -13.31
C GLN A 80 -5.45 13.18 -14.27
N PHE A 81 -6.02 13.51 -15.42
CA PHE A 81 -5.43 14.39 -16.41
C PHE A 81 -6.00 15.80 -16.25
N LEU A 82 -5.26 16.70 -15.59
CA LEU A 82 -5.70 18.06 -15.24
C LEU A 82 -5.83 19.00 -16.43
N ASN A 83 -5.33 18.61 -17.60
CA ASN A 83 -5.48 19.33 -18.87
C ASN A 83 -6.86 19.09 -19.51
N THR A 84 -7.44 17.89 -19.36
CA THR A 84 -8.76 17.52 -19.90
C THR A 84 -9.84 17.45 -18.82
N GLY A 85 -9.45 17.34 -17.54
CA GLY A 85 -10.36 17.12 -16.42
C GLY A 85 -10.82 15.65 -16.30
N GLU A 86 -10.25 14.75 -17.09
CA GLU A 86 -10.62 13.33 -17.08
C GLU A 86 -10.04 12.61 -15.86
N ILE A 87 -10.84 11.68 -15.32
CA ILE A 87 -10.44 10.77 -14.25
C ILE A 87 -10.65 9.35 -14.75
N TRP A 88 -9.59 8.56 -14.67
CA TRP A 88 -9.56 7.15 -15.06
C TRP A 88 -9.32 6.30 -13.82
N LEU A 89 -10.07 5.20 -13.71
CA LEU A 89 -9.91 4.23 -12.63
C LEU A 89 -9.26 2.96 -13.17
N MET A 90 -8.28 2.46 -12.41
CA MET A 90 -7.58 1.21 -12.70
C MET A 90 -7.73 0.28 -11.49
N ALA A 91 -8.24 -0.92 -11.76
CA ALA A 91 -8.39 -2.01 -10.80
C ALA A 91 -8.03 -3.32 -11.50
N LYS A 92 -7.88 -4.42 -10.73
CA LYS A 92 -7.74 -5.74 -11.36
C LYS A 92 -9.06 -6.18 -11.98
N PRO A 93 -9.02 -7.00 -13.03
CA PRO A 93 -10.20 -7.66 -13.60
C PRO A 93 -11.15 -8.27 -12.54
N ALA A 94 -10.59 -8.94 -11.53
CA ALA A 94 -11.37 -9.59 -10.46
C ALA A 94 -12.14 -8.60 -9.57
N ASP A 95 -11.64 -7.37 -9.43
CA ASP A 95 -12.19 -6.37 -8.51
C ASP A 95 -13.25 -5.48 -9.19
N PHE A 96 -13.37 -5.52 -10.52
CA PHE A 96 -14.27 -4.62 -11.25
C PHE A 96 -15.75 -4.82 -10.92
N THR A 97 -16.16 -6.05 -10.56
CA THR A 97 -17.55 -6.31 -10.15
C THR A 97 -17.88 -5.50 -8.91
N SER A 98 -17.08 -5.67 -7.84
CA SER A 98 -17.24 -4.97 -6.56
C SER A 98 -17.08 -3.45 -6.72
N VAL A 99 -16.15 -2.99 -7.57
CA VAL A 99 -16.01 -1.56 -7.89
C VAL A 99 -17.24 -1.02 -8.63
N SER A 100 -17.82 -1.78 -9.56
CA SER A 100 -19.01 -1.35 -10.30
C SER A 100 -20.23 -1.24 -9.40
N GLU A 101 -20.38 -2.18 -8.46
CA GLU A 101 -21.43 -2.16 -7.44
C GLU A 101 -21.27 -0.91 -6.59
N PHE A 102 -20.08 -0.66 -6.04
CA PHE A 102 -19.81 0.54 -5.27
C PHE A 102 -20.18 1.83 -6.00
N ILE A 103 -19.82 1.95 -7.29
CA ILE A 103 -20.12 3.15 -8.08
C ILE A 103 -21.64 3.35 -8.26
N ASN A 104 -22.39 2.27 -8.41
CA ASN A 104 -23.82 2.31 -8.68
C ASN A 104 -24.68 2.46 -7.41
N THR A 105 -24.31 1.79 -6.33
CA THR A 105 -25.12 1.71 -5.09
C THR A 105 -24.53 2.49 -3.92
N GLY A 106 -23.22 2.77 -3.94
CA GLY A 106 -22.49 3.37 -2.82
C GLY A 106 -22.11 2.37 -1.72
N GLU A 107 -22.43 1.09 -1.89
CA GLU A 107 -22.19 0.01 -0.93
C GLU A 107 -21.62 -1.22 -1.68
N ILE A 108 -20.76 -2.01 -1.03
CA ILE A 108 -20.29 -3.29 -1.57
C ILE A 108 -20.83 -4.40 -0.67
N GLU A 109 -21.49 -5.39 -1.27
CA GLU A 109 -21.88 -6.61 -0.57
C GLU A 109 -20.61 -7.35 -0.12
N SER A 110 -20.45 -7.48 1.20
CA SER A 110 -19.24 -8.02 1.85
C SER A 110 -18.81 -9.43 1.40
N SER A 111 -19.66 -10.16 0.68
CA SER A 111 -19.36 -11.47 0.08
C SER A 111 -18.43 -11.41 -1.14
N ASP A 112 -18.34 -10.27 -1.83
CA ASP A 112 -17.57 -10.11 -3.08
C ASP A 112 -16.25 -9.35 -2.89
N LEU A 113 -15.75 -9.24 -1.66
CA LEU A 113 -14.44 -8.64 -1.35
C LEU A 113 -13.23 -9.44 -1.86
N GLY A 114 -13.44 -10.40 -2.76
CA GLY A 114 -12.34 -11.10 -3.43
C GLY A 114 -11.39 -11.80 -2.46
N ILE A 115 -11.88 -12.20 -1.27
CA ILE A 115 -11.27 -13.28 -0.51
C ILE A 115 -11.60 -14.55 -1.31
N THR A 116 -10.95 -14.70 -2.46
CA THR A 116 -10.64 -16.04 -2.92
C THR A 116 -9.92 -16.64 -1.73
N GLU A 117 -10.55 -17.60 -1.05
CA GLU A 117 -9.84 -18.52 -0.18
C GLU A 117 -8.57 -18.88 -0.95
N LEU A 118 -7.45 -18.29 -0.53
CA LEU A 118 -6.16 -18.70 -1.07
C LEU A 118 -6.20 -20.22 -0.93
N PRO A 119 -5.94 -21.01 -1.99
CA PRO A 119 -5.83 -22.45 -1.81
C PRO A 119 -4.91 -22.60 -0.63
N GLU A 120 -5.36 -23.32 0.41
CA GLU A 120 -4.55 -23.62 1.57
C GLU A 120 -3.22 -24.06 1.00
N TRP A 121 -2.22 -23.17 1.06
CA TRP A 121 -0.87 -23.63 0.91
C TRP A 121 -0.79 -24.54 2.10
N GLU A 122 -0.76 -25.86 1.85
CA GLU A 122 -0.30 -26.81 2.84
C GLU A 122 1.00 -26.20 3.31
N GLU A 123 0.95 -25.55 4.47
CA GLU A 123 2.14 -25.17 5.19
C GLU A 123 2.77 -26.53 5.42
N SER A 124 3.72 -26.88 4.56
CA SER A 124 4.70 -27.87 4.93
C SER A 124 5.35 -27.23 6.14
N VAL A 125 4.81 -27.53 7.33
CA VAL A 125 5.41 -27.23 8.61
C VAL A 125 6.71 -28.02 8.55
N LYS A 126 7.73 -27.42 7.93
CA LYS A 126 9.09 -27.90 8.05
C LYS A 126 9.36 -27.67 9.51
N GLU A 127 9.25 -28.73 10.30
CA GLU A 127 9.72 -28.76 11.67
C GLU A 127 11.08 -28.08 11.67
N GLN A 128 11.12 -26.84 12.14
CA GLN A 128 12.37 -26.13 12.26
C GLN A 128 13.16 -26.95 13.27
N LYS A 129 14.17 -27.67 12.80
CA LYS A 129 15.11 -28.35 13.70
C LYS A 129 15.62 -27.27 14.63
N VAL A 130 15.18 -27.32 15.88
CA VAL A 130 15.69 -26.47 16.94
C VAL A 130 17.16 -26.83 17.07
N ILE A 131 18.02 -26.04 16.43
CA ILE A 131 19.46 -26.17 16.59
C ILE A 131 19.72 -25.77 18.03
N LYS A 132 19.90 -26.78 18.89
CA LYS A 132 20.36 -26.58 20.26
C LYS A 132 21.75 -25.97 20.17
N SER A 133 21.83 -24.65 20.27
CA SER A 133 23.10 -23.98 20.49
C SER A 133 23.59 -24.46 21.85
N SER A 134 24.57 -25.34 21.87
CA SER A 134 25.31 -25.64 23.10
C SER A 134 25.84 -24.33 23.67
N GLY A 135 25.93 -24.24 25.00
CA GLY A 135 26.37 -23.01 25.67
C GLY A 135 27.72 -22.49 25.12
N ASP A 136 28.61 -23.40 24.74
CA ASP A 136 29.89 -23.10 24.09
C ASP A 136 29.76 -22.43 22.73
N ALA A 137 28.81 -22.86 21.88
CA ALA A 137 28.62 -22.28 20.55
C ALA A 137 28.12 -20.83 20.64
N ARG A 138 27.27 -20.51 21.63
CA ARG A 138 26.85 -19.12 21.87
C ARG A 138 28.01 -18.26 22.36
N LYS A 139 28.83 -18.79 23.28
CA LYS A 139 29.94 -18.05 23.85
C LYS A 139 30.99 -17.71 22.79
N ASN A 140 31.32 -18.67 21.92
CA ASN A 140 32.22 -18.43 20.79
C ASN A 140 31.67 -17.39 19.80
N PHE A 141 30.36 -17.39 19.52
CA PHE A 141 29.74 -16.39 18.64
C PHE A 141 29.80 -14.96 19.22
N TYR A 142 29.54 -14.81 20.52
CA TYR A 142 29.67 -13.50 21.18
C TYR A 142 31.14 -13.05 21.29
N GLU A 143 32.07 -13.97 21.55
CA GLU A 143 33.52 -13.66 21.55
C GLU A 143 34.02 -13.25 20.15
N GLU A 144 33.50 -13.85 19.07
CA GLU A 144 33.80 -13.44 17.70
C GLU A 144 33.22 -12.07 17.35
N LEU A 145 31.99 -11.77 17.81
CA LEU A 145 31.39 -10.45 17.63
C LEU A 145 32.16 -9.38 18.41
N ASP A 146 32.53 -9.64 19.66
CA ASP A 146 33.30 -8.69 20.48
C ASP A 146 34.66 -8.41 19.83
N LYS A 147 35.40 -9.44 19.37
CA LYS A 147 36.66 -9.26 18.62
C LYS A 147 36.49 -8.44 17.35
N LYS A 148 35.36 -8.56 16.65
CA LYS A 148 35.08 -7.86 15.40
C LYS A 148 34.72 -6.38 15.62
N TYR A 149 34.12 -6.05 16.76
CA TYR A 149 33.67 -4.71 17.09
C TYR A 149 34.51 -4.00 18.15
N ASP A 150 35.59 -4.62 18.63
CA ASP A 150 36.55 -4.00 19.55
C ASP A 150 37.31 -2.86 18.84
N ARG A 151 36.78 -1.63 18.99
CA ARG A 151 37.30 -0.39 18.38
C ARG A 151 38.53 0.17 19.12
N THR A 152 39.31 -0.66 19.80
CA THR A 152 40.51 -0.22 20.54
C THR A 152 41.80 -0.20 19.70
N LYS A 153 41.77 -0.66 18.43
CA LYS A 153 42.92 -0.59 17.50
C LYS A 153 42.83 0.45 16.38
N SER A 154 41.90 1.41 16.45
CA SER A 154 41.80 2.47 15.44
C SER A 154 42.31 3.84 15.91
N ALA A 155 43.20 3.87 16.90
CA ALA A 155 43.96 5.06 17.28
C ALA A 155 45.43 4.70 17.50
N ARG A 156 46.18 4.59 16.41
CA ARG A 156 47.62 4.88 16.35
C ARG A 156 47.97 5.34 14.94
#